data_AF-A0A830HQY8-F1
#
_entry.id   AF-A0A830HQY8-F1
#
_cell.length_a   1.000
_cell.length_b   1.000
_cell.length_c   1.000
_cell.angle_alpha   90.00
_cell.angle_beta   90.00
_cell.angle_gamma   90.00
#
_symmetry.space_group_name_H-M   'P 1'
#
loop_
_entity.id
_entity.type
_entity.pdbx_description
1 polymer ?
#
loop_
_entity_poly.entity_id
_entity_poly.type
_entity_poly.pdbx_seq_one_letter_code
_entity_poly.pdbx_strand_id
1 'polypeptide(L)'
;MNKEAFNPTESYLHGTMRRAIHPRVISNRNNQPRALVDAMVKVATRRRLRYVGFKIFPAHLSSGGIDAILRMQGARAVILYRKNVLAVYRSLRVAESTGHWTSTNTNRFKVRVDVGSFSHFKGQYAAWYTQAMQQVRAARVPVTIFEHSEFFANQRESLKRLQRFLELPEHYAVRASSSSSLRRQNTVPLRRSISNYASFSREVKSRYGSSVENFGSLNLAERPGRRGNY
;
A
#
# COMPACT_ATOMS: atom_id res chain seq x y z
N MET A 1 13.35 14.93 -0.27
CA MET A 1 13.05 13.71 0.51
C MET A 1 13.09 12.49 -0.40
N ASN A 2 13.74 11.43 0.05
CA ASN A 2 14.32 10.35 -0.75
C ASN A 2 13.36 9.73 -1.79
N LYS A 3 13.75 9.85 -3.07
CA LYS A 3 13.13 9.18 -4.22
C LYS A 3 13.58 7.71 -4.24
N GLU A 4 13.02 6.88 -3.37
CA GLU A 4 13.31 5.45 -3.37
C GLU A 4 12.25 4.70 -4.16
N ALA A 5 12.58 4.28 -5.38
CA ALA A 5 11.70 3.47 -6.23
C ALA A 5 11.62 2.00 -5.77
N PHE A 6 12.49 1.63 -4.82
CA PHE A 6 12.51 0.38 -4.07
C PHE A 6 13.27 0.71 -2.77
N ASN A 7 12.55 1.00 -1.68
CA ASN A 7 13.16 1.33 -0.38
C ASN A 7 14.18 0.24 0.03
N PRO A 8 15.49 0.51 0.16
CA PRO A 8 16.51 -0.48 0.50
C PRO A 8 16.65 -0.73 2.01
N THR A 9 16.00 0.05 2.88
CA THR A 9 15.99 -0.26 4.31
C THR A 9 15.00 -1.39 4.64
N GLU A 10 13.93 -1.54 3.84
CA GLU A 10 12.92 -2.61 4.02
C GLU A 10 12.37 -3.20 2.70
N SER A 11 13.09 -3.13 1.58
CA SER A 11 12.84 -4.09 0.51
C SER A 11 13.22 -5.44 1.08
N TYR A 12 12.23 -6.18 1.58
CA TYR A 12 12.34 -7.58 1.95
C TYR A 12 12.58 -8.42 0.69
N LEU A 13 13.66 -8.14 -0.03
CA LEU A 13 14.43 -9.21 -0.63
C LEU A 13 14.84 -10.07 0.55
N HIS A 14 14.14 -11.19 0.73
CA HIS A 14 14.55 -12.24 1.66
C HIS A 14 16.08 -12.33 1.58
N GLY A 15 16.83 -12.23 2.69
CA GLY A 15 18.26 -11.88 2.67
C GLY A 15 19.10 -12.75 1.71
N THR A 16 18.63 -13.96 1.44
CA THR A 16 19.16 -14.89 0.43
C THR A 16 19.02 -14.41 -1.03
N MET A 17 17.95 -13.72 -1.41
CA MET A 17 17.79 -13.07 -2.72
C MET A 17 18.72 -11.88 -2.91
N ARG A 18 18.86 -11.02 -1.89
CA ARG A 18 19.75 -9.84 -1.96
C ARG A 18 21.20 -10.23 -2.26
N ARG A 19 21.70 -11.29 -1.63
CA ARG A 19 23.06 -11.80 -1.87
C ARG A 19 23.25 -12.42 -3.26
N ALA A 20 22.17 -12.84 -3.91
CA ALA A 20 22.20 -13.51 -5.21
C ALA A 20 22.05 -12.56 -6.41
N ILE A 21 21.68 -11.29 -6.17
CA ILE A 21 21.56 -10.26 -7.21
C ILE A 21 22.83 -9.42 -7.20
N HIS A 22 23.36 -9.14 -8.40
CA HIS A 22 24.60 -8.38 -8.54
C HIS A 22 24.46 -6.97 -7.92
N PRO A 23 25.44 -6.49 -7.12
CA PRO A 23 25.37 -5.19 -6.44
C PRO A 23 25.07 -4.01 -7.36
N ARG A 24 25.61 -4.01 -8.60
CA ARG A 24 25.32 -2.96 -9.60
C ARG A 24 23.85 -2.90 -10.03
N VAL A 25 23.14 -4.04 -10.07
CA VAL A 25 21.70 -4.07 -10.37
C VAL A 25 20.92 -3.46 -9.21
N ILE A 26 21.31 -3.78 -7.98
CA ILE A 26 20.71 -3.20 -6.77
C ILE A 26 20.97 -1.69 -6.71
N SER A 27 22.20 -1.23 -6.97
CA SER A 27 22.53 0.19 -6.91
C SER A 27 21.85 1.00 -8.01
N ASN A 28 21.61 0.41 -9.19
CA ASN A 28 20.99 1.08 -10.33
C ASN A 28 19.46 0.86 -10.44
N ARG A 29 18.83 0.22 -9.45
CA ARG A 29 17.42 -0.19 -9.51
C ARG A 29 16.41 0.92 -9.81
N ASN A 30 16.71 2.16 -9.40
CA ASN A 30 15.82 3.29 -9.66
C ASN A 30 15.86 3.72 -11.14
N ASN A 31 17.01 3.59 -11.79
CA ASN A 31 17.20 3.96 -13.19
C ASN A 31 16.88 2.80 -14.15
N GLN A 32 17.01 1.56 -13.67
CA GLN A 32 16.75 0.34 -14.44
C GLN A 32 15.85 -0.63 -13.65
N PRO A 33 14.59 -0.25 -13.38
CA PRO A 33 13.67 -1.07 -12.57
C PRO A 33 13.40 -2.43 -13.20
N ARG A 34 13.35 -2.51 -14.55
CA ARG A 34 13.20 -3.78 -15.27
C ARG A 34 14.37 -4.73 -15.02
N ALA A 35 15.61 -4.22 -15.02
CA ALA A 35 16.80 -5.05 -14.77
C ALA A 35 16.78 -5.65 -13.35
N LEU A 36 16.26 -4.91 -12.36
CA LEU A 36 16.06 -5.44 -11.02
C LEU A 36 15.02 -6.56 -11.01
N VAL A 37 13.86 -6.34 -11.63
CA VAL A 37 12.77 -7.33 -11.70
C VAL A 37 13.24 -8.61 -12.39
N ASP A 38 13.90 -8.49 -13.55
CA ASP A 38 14.45 -9.63 -14.30
C ASP A 38 15.48 -10.41 -13.46
N ALA A 39 16.34 -9.72 -12.71
CA ALA A 39 17.30 -10.35 -11.81
C ALA A 39 16.61 -11.10 -10.65
N MET A 40 15.55 -10.52 -10.07
CA MET A 40 14.76 -11.15 -9.01
C MET A 40 14.07 -12.42 -9.53
N VAL A 41 13.46 -12.36 -10.72
CA VAL A 41 12.84 -13.52 -11.38
C VAL A 41 13.88 -14.60 -11.65
N LYS A 42 15.03 -14.24 -12.21
CA LYS A 42 16.11 -15.20 -12.48
C LYS A 42 16.59 -15.92 -11.20
N VAL A 43 16.73 -15.18 -10.10
CA VAL A 43 17.09 -15.77 -8.80
C VAL A 43 15.97 -16.68 -8.29
N ALA A 44 14.72 -16.26 -8.42
CA ALA A 44 13.56 -17.05 -8.01
C ALA A 44 13.45 -18.37 -8.80
N THR A 45 13.61 -18.32 -10.13
CA THR A 45 13.62 -19.50 -11.00
C THR A 45 14.74 -20.47 -10.63
N ARG A 46 15.98 -19.98 -10.43
CA ARG A 46 17.11 -20.81 -9.99
C ARG A 46 16.85 -21.50 -8.65
N ARG A 47 16.13 -20.82 -7.76
CA ARG A 47 15.73 -21.34 -6.44
C ARG A 47 14.42 -22.13 -6.47
N ARG A 48 13.84 -22.38 -7.65
CA ARG A 48 12.55 -23.07 -7.84
C ARG A 48 11.41 -22.44 -7.01
N LEU A 49 11.46 -21.13 -6.80
CA LEU A 49 10.36 -20.40 -6.16
C LEU A 49 9.19 -20.28 -7.14
N ARG A 50 7.98 -20.52 -6.64
CA ARG A 50 6.76 -20.43 -7.44
C ARG A 50 6.27 -19.00 -7.64
N TYR A 51 6.60 -18.10 -6.72
CA TYR A 51 6.08 -16.73 -6.70
C TYR A 51 7.17 -15.73 -6.37
N VAL A 52 7.07 -14.54 -6.95
CA VAL A 52 7.85 -13.35 -6.60
C VAL A 52 6.87 -12.22 -6.33
N GLY A 53 6.98 -11.62 -5.15
CA GLY A 53 6.12 -10.51 -4.73
C GLY A 53 6.87 -9.19 -4.73
N PHE A 54 6.19 -8.13 -5.14
CA PHE A 54 6.70 -6.76 -5.09
C PHE A 54 5.73 -5.87 -4.34
N LYS A 55 6.25 -4.97 -3.51
CA LYS A 55 5.46 -3.93 -2.85
C LYS A 55 5.76 -2.60 -3.52
N ILE A 56 4.70 -1.93 -3.96
CA ILE A 56 4.79 -0.73 -4.78
C ILE A 56 4.21 0.45 -4.02
N PHE A 57 4.91 1.59 -4.03
CA PHE A 57 4.54 2.82 -3.33
C PHE A 57 4.40 4.00 -4.31
N PRO A 58 3.76 5.12 -3.90
CA PRO A 58 3.66 6.37 -4.65
C PRO A 58 4.85 6.75 -5.52
N ALA A 59 6.05 6.72 -4.95
CA ALA A 59 7.26 7.12 -5.65
C ALA A 59 7.66 6.20 -6.83
N HIS A 60 7.04 5.02 -6.98
CA HIS A 60 7.40 4.02 -7.97
C HIS A 60 6.60 4.15 -9.30
N LEU A 61 5.49 4.91 -9.31
CA LEU A 61 4.68 5.11 -10.52
C LEU A 61 5.39 5.94 -11.58
N SER A 62 6.10 6.98 -11.16
CA SER A 62 6.75 7.94 -12.05
C SER A 62 8.04 7.43 -12.68
N SER A 63 8.59 6.30 -12.23
CA SER A 63 9.86 5.75 -12.72
C SER A 63 9.71 4.64 -13.76
N GLY A 64 8.50 4.39 -14.29
CA GLY A 64 8.23 3.30 -15.23
C GLY A 64 8.42 1.89 -14.64
N GLY A 65 8.70 1.78 -13.34
CA GLY A 65 9.01 0.49 -12.69
C GLY A 65 7.81 -0.44 -12.58
N ILE A 66 6.60 0.12 -12.49
CA ILE A 66 5.37 -0.66 -12.44
C ILE A 66 5.08 -1.31 -13.79
N ASP A 67 5.30 -0.62 -14.91
CA ASP A 67 5.10 -1.18 -16.24
C ASP A 67 5.98 -2.41 -16.49
N ALA A 68 7.22 -2.39 -15.99
CA ALA A 68 8.13 -3.52 -16.08
C ALA A 68 7.58 -4.77 -15.36
N ILE A 69 6.88 -4.58 -14.24
CA ILE A 69 6.27 -5.67 -13.47
C ILE A 69 4.95 -6.13 -14.11
N LEU A 70 4.10 -5.17 -14.51
CA LEU A 70 2.78 -5.48 -15.06
C LEU A 70 2.84 -6.17 -16.42
N ARG A 71 3.90 -5.97 -17.20
CA ARG A 71 4.11 -6.67 -18.49
C ARG A 71 4.64 -8.09 -18.35
N MET A 72 4.97 -8.54 -17.13
CA MET A 72 5.42 -9.91 -16.94
C MET A 72 4.29 -10.90 -17.14
N GLN A 73 4.59 -12.01 -17.81
CA GLN A 73 3.64 -13.12 -17.94
C GLN A 73 3.27 -13.66 -16.56
N GLY A 74 1.97 -13.82 -16.31
CA GLY A 74 1.45 -14.32 -15.03
C GLY A 74 1.46 -13.30 -13.89
N ALA A 75 1.76 -12.03 -14.16
CA ALA A 75 1.60 -10.96 -13.18
C ALA A 75 0.17 -10.91 -12.65
N ARG A 76 0.04 -10.61 -11.35
CA ARG A 76 -1.24 -10.41 -10.65
C ARG A 76 -1.11 -9.22 -9.72
N ALA A 77 -2.12 -8.36 -9.68
CA ALA A 77 -2.11 -7.14 -8.88
C ALA A 77 -2.99 -7.29 -7.63
N VAL A 78 -2.43 -6.94 -6.47
CA VAL A 78 -3.18 -6.85 -5.21
C VAL A 78 -3.17 -5.40 -4.75
N ILE A 79 -4.35 -4.78 -4.70
CA ILE A 79 -4.50 -3.39 -4.25
C ILE A 79 -5.06 -3.41 -2.84
N LEU A 80 -4.24 -2.98 -1.88
CA LEU A 80 -4.63 -2.79 -0.50
C LEU A 80 -4.72 -1.29 -0.22
N TYR A 81 -5.90 -0.80 0.16
CA TYR A 81 -6.11 0.60 0.49
C TYR A 81 -6.75 0.77 1.86
N ARG A 82 -6.47 1.88 2.54
CA ARG A 82 -7.17 2.26 3.78
C ARG A 82 -8.26 3.26 3.43
N LYS A 83 -9.51 2.98 3.82
CA LYS A 83 -10.64 3.90 3.62
C LYS A 83 -10.49 5.17 4.46
N ASN A 84 -10.05 5.06 5.71
CA ASN A 84 -9.84 6.22 6.59
C ASN A 84 -8.49 6.91 6.30
N VAL A 85 -8.52 7.88 5.39
CA VAL A 85 -7.36 8.68 4.94
C VAL A 85 -6.81 9.56 6.07
N LEU A 86 -7.65 10.05 6.99
CA LEU A 86 -7.17 10.82 8.15
C LEU A 86 -6.27 9.96 9.06
N ALA A 87 -6.60 8.68 9.24
CA ALA A 87 -5.74 7.74 9.96
C ALA A 87 -4.41 7.49 9.24
N VAL A 88 -4.43 7.43 7.90
CA VAL A 88 -3.20 7.33 7.09
C VAL A 88 -2.34 8.58 7.27
N TYR A 89 -2.94 9.77 7.15
CA TYR A 89 -2.25 11.04 7.31
C TYR A 89 -1.65 11.20 8.71
N ARG A 90 -2.40 10.85 9.76
CA ARG A 90 -1.87 10.83 11.13
C ARG A 90 -0.68 9.88 11.25
N SER A 91 -0.76 8.69 10.67
CA SER A 91 0.34 7.72 10.71
C SER A 91 1.60 8.28 10.03
N LEU A 92 1.44 8.93 8.88
CA LEU A 92 2.53 9.60 8.17
C LEU A 92 3.15 10.70 9.04
N ARG A 93 2.34 11.61 9.59
CA ARG A 93 2.83 12.70 10.44
C ARG A 93 3.59 12.22 11.67
N VAL A 94 3.14 11.12 12.27
CA VAL A 94 3.88 10.52 13.38
C VAL A 94 5.22 9.97 12.92
N ALA A 95 5.25 9.19 11.83
CA ALA A 95 6.50 8.64 11.30
C ALA A 95 7.50 9.73 10.88
N GLU A 96 7.02 10.83 10.28
CA GLU A 96 7.83 12.02 9.98
C GLU A 96 8.41 12.65 11.25
N SER A 97 7.60 12.77 12.32
CA SER A 97 8.05 13.40 13.57
C SER A 97 8.99 12.54 14.41
N THR A 98 8.87 11.21 14.34
CA THR A 98 9.66 10.29 15.17
C THR A 98 10.82 9.64 14.41
N GLY A 99 10.84 9.72 13.09
CA GLY A 99 11.76 8.95 12.24
C GLY A 99 11.47 7.45 12.20
N HIS A 100 10.43 6.97 12.89
CA HIS A 100 10.10 5.54 13.00
C HIS A 100 8.92 5.18 12.08
N TRP A 101 9.19 4.35 11.09
CA TRP A 101 8.22 3.92 10.07
C TRP A 101 7.59 2.55 10.37
N THR A 102 8.16 1.78 11.29
CA THR A 102 7.70 0.43 11.65
C THR A 102 7.59 0.20 13.16
N SER A 103 6.65 -0.67 13.53
CA SER A 103 6.59 -1.44 14.78
C SER A 103 6.87 -0.71 16.09
N THR A 104 6.49 0.56 16.19
CA THR A 104 6.62 1.35 17.42
C THR A 104 5.23 1.68 17.95
N ASN A 105 4.99 1.47 19.24
CA ASN A 105 3.75 1.92 19.87
C ASN A 105 3.70 3.45 19.83
N THR A 106 2.79 4.00 19.02
CA THR A 106 2.67 5.43 18.83
C THR A 106 1.48 6.06 19.56
N ASN A 107 0.90 5.35 20.53
CA ASN A 107 -0.33 5.79 21.21
C ASN A 107 -0.16 7.14 21.94
N ARG A 108 1.06 7.45 22.41
CA ARG A 108 1.38 8.72 23.09
C ARG A 108 1.53 9.92 22.15
N PHE A 109 1.76 9.70 20.85
CA PHE A 109 2.02 10.79 19.92
C PHE A 109 0.72 11.42 19.45
N LYS A 110 0.60 12.73 19.69
CA LYS A 110 -0.45 13.57 19.15
C LYS A 110 0.12 14.40 18.01
N VAL A 111 -0.64 14.50 16.93
CA VAL A 111 -0.26 15.35 15.78
C VAL A 111 -1.21 16.54 15.70
N ARG A 112 -0.74 17.65 15.16
CA ARG A 112 -1.60 18.75 14.73
C ARG A 112 -1.94 18.54 13.25
N VAL A 113 -3.20 18.69 12.88
CA VAL A 113 -3.66 18.52 11.50
C VAL A 113 -4.17 19.86 10.98
N ASP A 114 -3.54 20.34 9.92
CA ASP A 114 -4.02 21.47 9.12
C ASP A 114 -4.96 20.96 8.00
N VAL A 115 -6.07 21.67 7.76
CA VAL A 115 -7.08 21.27 6.77
C VAL A 115 -6.54 21.36 5.35
N GLY A 116 -5.75 22.39 5.03
CA GLY A 116 -5.17 22.56 3.69
C GLY A 116 -4.21 21.41 3.35
N SER A 117 -3.27 21.15 4.25
CA SER A 117 -2.28 20.08 4.15
C SER A 117 -2.94 18.70 4.06
N PHE A 118 -3.97 18.45 4.89
CA PHE A 118 -4.70 17.18 4.85
C PHE A 118 -5.51 17.03 3.55
N SER A 119 -6.16 18.09 3.07
CA SER A 119 -6.89 18.09 1.80
C SER A 119 -5.96 17.78 0.62
N HIS A 120 -4.80 18.43 0.59
CA HIS A 120 -3.76 18.16 -0.41
C HIS A 120 -3.28 16.70 -0.36
N PHE A 121 -2.95 16.19 0.83
CA PHE A 121 -2.56 14.78 1.00
C PHE A 121 -3.67 13.82 0.55
N LYS A 122 -4.94 14.10 0.89
CA LYS A 122 -6.08 13.28 0.46
C LYS A 122 -6.18 13.23 -1.05
N GLY A 123 -6.01 14.37 -1.73
CA GLY A 123 -5.96 14.44 -3.20
C GLY A 123 -4.85 13.57 -3.79
N GLN A 124 -3.63 13.67 -3.26
CA GLN A 124 -2.50 12.83 -3.69
C GLN A 124 -2.75 11.33 -3.45
N TYR A 125 -3.31 10.98 -2.29
CA TYR A 125 -3.63 9.60 -1.93
C TYR A 125 -4.71 9.01 -2.84
N ALA A 126 -5.74 9.78 -3.18
CA ALA A 126 -6.77 9.36 -4.14
C ALA A 126 -6.20 9.21 -5.55
N ALA A 127 -5.43 10.20 -6.02
CA ALA A 127 -4.79 10.17 -7.33
C ALA A 127 -3.87 8.95 -7.49
N TRP A 128 -3.10 8.60 -6.46
CA TRP A 128 -2.26 7.42 -6.42
C TRP A 128 -3.03 6.13 -6.74
N TYR A 129 -4.11 5.85 -6.01
CA TYR A 129 -4.88 4.62 -6.22
C TYR A 129 -5.63 4.62 -7.55
N THR A 130 -6.12 5.78 -8.00
CA THR A 130 -6.73 5.92 -9.33
C THR A 130 -5.74 5.58 -10.43
N GLN A 131 -4.52 6.14 -10.37
CA GLN A 131 -3.48 5.88 -11.36
C GLN A 131 -3.02 4.41 -11.33
N ALA A 132 -2.83 3.83 -10.14
CA ALA A 132 -2.49 2.41 -10.00
C ALA A 132 -3.56 1.51 -10.62
N MET A 133 -4.85 1.80 -10.37
CA MET A 133 -5.96 1.08 -10.99
C MET A 133 -5.97 1.21 -12.52
N GLN A 134 -5.73 2.41 -13.04
CA GLN A 134 -5.68 2.65 -14.49
C GLN A 134 -4.55 1.86 -15.15
N GLN A 135 -3.35 1.84 -14.56
CA GLN A 135 -2.22 1.08 -15.11
C GLN A 135 -2.47 -0.43 -15.10
N VAL A 136 -3.00 -0.96 -14.00
CA VAL A 136 -3.34 -2.39 -13.89
C VAL A 136 -4.39 -2.78 -14.94
N ARG A 137 -5.42 -1.94 -15.13
CA ARG A 137 -6.44 -2.14 -16.18
C ARG A 137 -5.84 -2.08 -17.59
N ALA A 138 -5.01 -1.08 -17.86
CA ALA A 138 -4.35 -0.91 -19.15
C ALA A 138 -3.44 -2.10 -19.50
N ALA A 139 -2.75 -2.66 -18.50
CA ALA A 139 -1.92 -3.85 -18.66
C ALA A 139 -2.72 -5.16 -18.75
N ARG A 140 -4.04 -5.13 -18.57
CA ARG A 140 -4.93 -6.31 -18.55
C ARG A 140 -4.48 -7.38 -17.56
N VAL A 141 -3.88 -6.96 -16.45
CA VAL A 141 -3.42 -7.84 -15.38
C VAL A 141 -4.59 -8.17 -14.44
N PRO A 142 -4.80 -9.45 -14.06
CA PRO A 142 -5.78 -9.80 -13.04
C PRO A 142 -5.55 -9.01 -11.75
N VAL A 143 -6.62 -8.49 -11.16
CA VAL A 143 -6.55 -7.62 -9.98
C VAL A 143 -7.54 -8.03 -8.90
N THR A 144 -7.11 -7.95 -7.65
CA THR A 144 -8.00 -8.02 -6.48
C THR A 144 -7.77 -6.81 -5.58
N ILE A 145 -8.86 -6.29 -5.00
CA ILE A 145 -8.84 -5.10 -4.15
C ILE A 145 -9.32 -5.47 -2.75
N PHE A 146 -8.60 -4.97 -1.73
CA PHE A 146 -8.92 -5.11 -0.33
C PHE A 146 -8.95 -3.74 0.36
N GLU A 147 -10.03 -3.44 1.08
CA GLU A 147 -9.98 -2.40 2.11
C GLU A 147 -9.27 -2.97 3.34
N HIS A 148 -8.31 -2.24 3.86
CA HIS A 148 -7.39 -2.72 4.89
C HIS A 148 -8.12 -3.08 6.19
N SER A 149 -9.05 -2.27 6.67
CA SER A 149 -9.78 -2.56 7.91
C SER A 149 -10.67 -3.80 7.76
N GLU A 150 -11.36 -3.94 6.63
CA GLU A 150 -12.15 -5.12 6.28
C GLU A 150 -11.27 -6.37 6.13
N PHE A 151 -10.09 -6.24 5.52
CA PHE A 151 -9.13 -7.33 5.37
C PHE A 151 -8.76 -7.91 6.72
N PHE A 152 -8.45 -7.06 7.70
CA PHE A 152 -8.07 -7.51 9.05
C PHE A 152 -9.27 -7.93 9.90
N ALA A 153 -10.45 -7.33 9.70
CA ALA A 153 -11.67 -7.74 10.40
C ALA A 153 -12.11 -9.15 9.97
N ASN A 154 -11.98 -9.47 8.68
CA ASN A 154 -12.36 -10.75 8.09
C ASN A 154 -11.12 -11.52 7.60
N GLN A 155 -10.07 -11.56 8.43
CA GLN A 155 -8.74 -12.02 8.01
C GLN A 155 -8.74 -13.42 7.39
N ARG A 156 -9.44 -14.39 7.98
CA ARG A 156 -9.50 -15.76 7.46
C ARG A 156 -10.08 -15.79 6.04
N GLU A 157 -11.20 -15.12 5.81
CA GLU A 157 -11.84 -15.10 4.49
C GLU A 157 -11.04 -14.28 3.48
N SER A 158 -10.47 -13.15 3.92
CA SER A 158 -9.62 -12.31 3.07
C SER A 158 -8.36 -13.05 2.62
N LEU A 159 -7.76 -13.84 3.51
CA LEU A 159 -6.63 -14.71 3.18
C LEU A 159 -7.03 -15.83 2.22
N LYS A 160 -8.18 -16.49 2.41
CA LYS A 160 -8.70 -17.48 1.46
C LYS A 160 -8.94 -16.87 0.08
N ARG A 161 -9.53 -15.67 0.01
CA ARG A 161 -9.73 -14.94 -1.25
C ARG A 161 -8.40 -14.59 -1.91
N LEU A 162 -7.40 -14.14 -1.15
CA LEU A 162 -6.06 -13.88 -1.67
C LEU A 162 -5.38 -15.17 -2.16
N GLN A 163 -5.51 -16.28 -1.42
CA GLN A 163 -4.96 -17.58 -1.78
C GLN A 163 -5.53 -18.09 -3.10
N ARG A 164 -6.86 -18.02 -3.27
CA ARG A 164 -7.55 -18.34 -4.53
C ARG A 164 -7.09 -17.45 -5.67
N PHE A 165 -7.02 -16.14 -5.45
CA PHE A 165 -6.59 -15.18 -6.47
C PHE A 165 -5.15 -15.41 -6.94
N LEU A 166 -4.26 -15.80 -6.03
CA LEU A 166 -2.86 -16.11 -6.33
C LEU A 166 -2.63 -17.57 -6.78
N GLU A 167 -3.70 -18.37 -6.89
CA GLU A 167 -3.63 -19.80 -7.26
C GLU A 167 -2.65 -20.59 -6.38
N LEU A 168 -2.60 -20.25 -5.10
CA LEU A 168 -1.78 -20.96 -4.12
C LEU A 168 -2.47 -22.29 -3.77
N PRO A 169 -1.76 -23.43 -3.75
CA PRO A 169 -2.35 -24.70 -3.36
C PRO A 169 -2.98 -24.65 -1.96
N GLU A 170 -4.05 -25.39 -1.72
CA GLU A 170 -4.81 -25.33 -0.46
C GLU A 170 -3.97 -25.64 0.78
N HIS A 171 -2.99 -26.54 0.65
CA HIS A 171 -2.06 -26.91 1.72
C HIS A 171 -1.05 -25.82 2.09
N TYR A 172 -0.89 -24.76 1.27
CA TYR A 172 -0.24 -23.51 1.70
C TYR A 172 -1.14 -22.69 2.61
N ALA A 173 -2.04 -23.35 3.36
CA ALA A 173 -2.97 -22.76 4.30
C ALA A 173 -2.26 -21.59 4.96
N VAL A 174 -2.68 -20.37 4.58
CA VAL A 174 -2.03 -19.18 5.10
C VAL A 174 -2.34 -19.23 6.56
N ARG A 175 -1.38 -19.72 7.35
CA ARG A 175 -1.47 -19.72 8.80
C ARG A 175 -1.60 -18.24 9.09
N ALA A 176 -2.82 -17.80 9.40
CA ALA A 176 -3.03 -16.54 10.10
C ALA A 176 -2.16 -16.72 11.33
N SER A 177 -0.96 -16.17 11.29
CA SER A 177 0.09 -16.46 12.25
C SER A 177 -0.55 -16.30 13.62
N SER A 178 -0.56 -17.38 14.40
CA SER A 178 -1.15 -17.47 15.74
C SER A 178 -0.44 -16.57 16.77
N SER A 179 0.23 -15.52 16.32
CA SER A 179 0.99 -14.57 17.10
C SER A 179 0.50 -13.17 16.77
N SER A 180 -0.01 -12.48 17.79
CA SER A 180 0.18 -11.06 18.18
C SER A 180 0.67 -9.98 17.18
N SER A 181 1.35 -10.33 16.09
CA SER A 181 2.01 -9.46 15.08
C SER A 181 1.07 -8.75 14.09
N LEU A 182 -0.17 -9.23 13.90
CA LEU A 182 -1.15 -8.61 12.99
C LEU A 182 -2.17 -7.74 13.71
N ARG A 183 -2.03 -7.54 15.03
CA ARG A 183 -2.87 -6.60 15.78
C ARG A 183 -2.59 -5.17 15.31
N ARG A 184 -3.64 -4.38 15.13
CA ARG A 184 -3.53 -2.92 14.92
C ARG A 184 -2.62 -2.35 16.00
N GLN A 185 -1.49 -1.78 15.59
CA GLN A 185 -0.50 -1.19 16.50
C GLN A 185 -1.01 0.06 17.21
N ASN A 186 -2.02 0.73 16.63
CA ASN A 186 -2.68 1.88 17.25
C ASN A 186 -4.17 1.59 17.44
N THR A 187 -4.60 1.59 18.71
CA THR A 187 -5.99 1.41 19.14
C THR A 187 -6.63 2.72 19.59
N VAL A 188 -5.87 3.83 19.61
CA VAL A 188 -6.35 5.12 20.10
C VAL A 188 -7.25 5.78 19.04
N PRO A 189 -8.46 6.21 19.41
CA PRO A 189 -9.34 6.95 18.50
C PRO A 189 -8.67 8.20 17.92
N LEU A 190 -8.98 8.55 16.67
CA LEU A 190 -8.41 9.74 16.00
C LEU A 190 -8.63 11.03 16.79
N ARG A 191 -9.81 11.19 17.39
CA ARG A 191 -10.15 12.33 18.27
C ARG A 191 -9.18 12.53 19.43
N ARG A 192 -8.50 11.47 19.89
CA ARG A 192 -7.52 11.52 21.00
C ARG A 192 -6.07 11.64 20.51
N SER A 193 -5.80 11.28 19.26
CA SER A 193 -4.46 11.30 18.66
C SER A 193 -4.20 12.53 17.78
N ILE A 194 -5.19 13.40 17.59
CA ILE A 194 -5.07 14.70 16.92
C ILE A 194 -5.29 15.79 17.96
N SER A 195 -4.24 16.58 18.23
CA SER A 195 -4.23 17.61 19.29
C SER A 195 -5.26 18.72 19.07
N ASN A 196 -5.57 19.05 17.82
CA ASN A 196 -6.52 20.09 17.43
C ASN A 196 -7.80 19.52 16.79
N TYR A 197 -8.23 18.31 17.17
CA TYR A 197 -9.34 17.62 16.50
C TYR A 197 -10.64 18.43 16.46
N ALA A 198 -10.97 19.13 17.55
CA ALA A 198 -12.21 19.91 17.64
C ALA A 198 -12.22 21.09 16.66
N SER A 199 -11.13 21.87 16.59
CA SER A 199 -11.04 22.99 15.64
C SER A 199 -10.95 22.49 14.20
N PHE A 200 -10.16 21.45 13.95
CA PHE A 200 -10.09 20.78 12.64
C PHE A 200 -11.47 20.31 12.15
N SER A 201 -12.25 19.66 13.03
CA SER A 201 -13.60 19.18 12.69
C SER A 201 -14.57 20.30 12.35
N ARG A 202 -14.53 21.41 13.10
CA ARG A 202 -15.35 22.59 12.81
C ARG A 202 -14.98 23.20 11.46
N GLU A 203 -13.69 23.32 11.18
CA GLU A 203 -13.20 23.88 9.91
C GLU A 203 -13.57 22.99 8.71
N VAL A 204 -13.44 21.67 8.83
CA VAL A 204 -13.88 20.71 7.79
C VAL A 204 -15.38 20.85 7.54
N LYS A 205 -16.20 20.89 8.60
CA LYS A 205 -17.65 21.04 8.48
C LYS A 205 -18.01 22.38 7.82
N SER A 206 -17.35 23.47 8.22
CA SER A 206 -17.57 24.80 7.66
C SER A 206 -17.18 24.91 6.19
N ARG A 207 -16.03 24.34 5.78
CA ARG A 207 -15.53 24.45 4.40
C ARG A 207 -16.16 23.47 3.42
N TYR A 208 -16.51 22.26 3.86
CA TYR A 208 -16.90 21.17 2.97
C TYR A 208 -18.30 20.60 3.25
N GLY A 209 -19.05 21.18 4.21
CA GLY A 209 -20.39 20.71 4.58
C GLY A 209 -20.44 19.27 5.10
N SER A 210 -19.29 18.67 5.41
CA SER A 210 -19.13 17.23 5.64
C SER A 210 -18.60 16.94 7.04
N SER A 211 -18.93 15.77 7.60
CA SER A 211 -18.26 15.26 8.80
C SER A 211 -16.80 14.89 8.48
N VAL A 212 -15.95 14.83 9.51
CA VAL A 212 -14.56 14.40 9.37
C VAL A 212 -14.44 12.96 8.88
N GLU A 213 -15.37 12.10 9.29
CA GLU A 213 -15.43 10.69 8.89
C GLU A 213 -15.70 10.56 7.38
N ASN A 214 -16.66 11.33 6.86
CA ASN A 214 -16.99 11.34 5.44
C ASN A 214 -15.89 12.02 4.62
N PHE A 215 -15.46 13.21 5.05
CA PHE A 215 -14.39 13.96 4.40
C PHE A 215 -13.07 13.21 4.42
N GLY A 216 -12.79 12.45 5.48
CA GLY A 216 -11.57 11.66 5.62
C GLY A 216 -11.62 10.30 4.94
N SER A 217 -12.68 9.96 4.20
CA SER A 217 -12.82 8.65 3.57
C SER A 217 -12.41 8.64 2.08
N LEU A 218 -11.93 7.48 1.62
CA LEU A 218 -11.73 7.15 0.21
C LEU A 218 -12.58 5.93 -0.15
N ASN A 219 -13.43 6.04 -1.17
CA ASN A 219 -14.17 4.92 -1.73
C ASN A 219 -13.59 4.55 -3.10
N LEU A 220 -12.83 3.45 -3.18
CA LEU A 220 -12.37 2.91 -4.48
C LEU A 220 -13.45 2.08 -5.20
N ALA A 221 -14.62 1.91 -4.58
CA ALA A 221 -15.72 1.09 -5.09
C ALA A 221 -16.61 1.78 -6.14
N GLU A 222 -16.32 3.01 -6.53
CA GLU A 222 -17.06 3.68 -7.61
C GLU A 222 -16.60 3.16 -8.98
N ARG A 223 -17.26 2.05 -9.37
CA ARG A 223 -17.60 1.53 -10.70
C ARG A 223 -16.71 1.96 -11.90
N PRO A 224 -16.08 1.03 -12.64
CA PRO A 224 -16.01 1.24 -14.09
C PRO A 224 -17.45 1.35 -14.59
N GLY A 225 -17.76 2.44 -15.29
CA GLY A 225 -19.10 2.69 -15.83
C GLY A 225 -19.61 1.49 -16.63
N ARG A 226 -20.89 1.15 -16.41
CA ARG A 226 -21.70 0.52 -17.45
C ARG A 226 -21.78 1.50 -18.64
N ARG A 227 -20.96 1.30 -19.67
CA ARG A 227 -21.16 1.67 -21.10
C ARG A 227 -20.11 0.85 -21.88
N GLY A 228 -20.40 0.03 -22.87
CA GLY A 228 -21.63 -0.42 -23.49
C GLY A 228 -21.36 -1.75 -24.20
N ASN A 229 -22.40 -2.37 -24.73
CA ASN A 229 -22.28 -3.49 -25.65
C ASN A 229 -21.47 -3.02 -26.87
N TYR A 230 -20.37 -3.72 -27.16
CA TYR A 230 -19.86 -3.94 -28.51
C TYR A 230 -19.68 -5.44 -28.66
#